data_AF-A0A952I1T0-F1
#
_entry.id   AF-A0A952I1T0-F1
#
_cell.length_a   1.000
_cell.length_b   1.000
_cell.length_c   1.000
_cell.angle_alpha   90.00
_cell.angle_beta   90.00
_cell.angle_gamma   90.00
#
_symmetry.space_group_name_H-M   'P 1'
#
loop_
_entity.id
_entity.type
_entity.pdbx_description
1 polymer ?
#
loop_
_entity_poly.entity_id
_entity_poly.type
_entity_poly.pdbx_seq_one_letter_code
_entity_poly.pdbx_strand_id
1 'polypeptide(L)'
;MNNIIISIFALIGIPRYREFKNSNYGREDGWYIELKGEVLGELIECKWEDMFWDSYEIHSIAEDKEKSLFDTKLWDNNRFDFRNKKFNNYAKFAFPSGIHENITIGKGQRIRMRGLYILKP
;
A
#
# COMPACT_ATOMS: atom_id res chain seq x y z
N MET A 1 -39.65 14.13 -27.48
CA MET A 1 -38.35 14.82 -27.63
C MET A 1 -37.62 14.78 -26.30
N ASN A 2 -36.45 14.14 -26.31
CA ASN A 2 -35.31 14.21 -25.41
C ASN A 2 -35.52 14.04 -23.89
N ASN A 3 -35.37 12.77 -23.48
CA ASN A 3 -34.88 12.35 -22.18
C ASN A 3 -33.53 13.01 -21.88
N ILE A 4 -33.47 13.81 -20.82
CA ILE A 4 -32.22 14.18 -20.17
C ILE A 4 -32.28 13.60 -18.75
N ILE A 5 -32.04 12.28 -18.67
CA ILE A 5 -31.57 11.67 -17.42
C ILE A 5 -30.06 11.91 -17.42
N ILE A 6 -29.63 13.05 -16.87
CA ILE A 6 -28.23 13.20 -16.49
C ILE A 6 -27.99 12.16 -15.39
N SER A 7 -27.28 11.12 -15.79
CA SER A 7 -26.97 9.95 -14.99
C SER A 7 -26.35 10.37 -13.66
N ILE A 8 -27.06 10.12 -12.56
CA ILE A 8 -26.61 10.35 -11.17
C ILE A 8 -25.22 9.71 -10.91
N PHE A 9 -24.83 8.70 -11.70
CA PHE A 9 -23.51 8.07 -11.65
C PHE A 9 -22.32 8.99 -11.98
N ALA A 10 -22.51 10.07 -12.75
CA ALA A 10 -21.40 10.96 -13.09
C ALA A 10 -20.97 11.87 -11.92
N LEU A 11 -21.86 12.18 -10.98
CA LEU A 11 -21.56 13.10 -9.87
C LEU A 11 -20.92 12.40 -8.66
N ILE A 12 -21.10 11.08 -8.51
CA ILE A 12 -20.53 10.27 -7.42
C ILE A 12 -19.13 9.72 -7.73
N GLY A 13 -18.72 9.65 -9.01
CA GLY A 13 -17.42 9.10 -9.42
C GLY A 13 -16.27 10.12 -9.52
N ILE A 14 -16.57 11.40 -9.73
CA ILE A 14 -15.57 12.45 -9.95
C ILE A 14 -14.74 12.75 -8.68
N PRO A 15 -15.32 12.84 -7.46
CA PRO A 15 -14.55 13.11 -6.25
C PRO A 15 -13.52 12.01 -5.98
N ARG A 16 -13.95 10.74 -6.06
CA ARG A 16 -13.11 9.56 -5.78
C ARG A 16 -11.93 9.45 -6.74
N TYR A 17 -12.11 9.72 -8.03
CA TYR A 17 -11.01 9.69 -9.00
C TYR A 17 -10.01 10.84 -8.82
N ARG A 18 -10.50 12.04 -8.46
CA ARG A 18 -9.63 13.19 -8.17
C ARG A 18 -8.79 12.93 -6.92
N GLU A 19 -9.41 12.44 -5.86
CA GLU A 19 -8.71 12.03 -4.63
C GLU A 19 -7.68 10.94 -4.90
N PHE A 20 -8.05 9.93 -5.69
CA PHE A 20 -7.15 8.87 -6.12
C PHE A 20 -5.90 9.40 -6.83
N LYS A 21 -6.07 10.35 -7.77
CA LYS A 21 -4.92 11.02 -8.41
C LYS A 21 -4.09 11.83 -7.43
N ASN A 22 -4.74 12.59 -6.56
CA ASN A 22 -4.07 13.45 -5.60
C ASN A 22 -3.26 12.65 -4.57
N SER A 23 -3.68 11.43 -4.23
CA SER A 23 -2.95 10.50 -3.33
C SER A 23 -1.78 9.77 -4.00
N ASN A 24 -1.30 10.24 -5.15
CA ASN A 24 -0.32 9.55 -5.99
C ASN A 24 -0.72 8.09 -6.27
N TYR A 25 -1.97 7.90 -6.73
CA TYR A 25 -2.57 6.60 -7.02
C TYR A 25 -2.66 5.67 -5.79
N GLY A 26 -2.89 6.24 -4.60
CA GLY A 26 -3.03 5.56 -3.32
C GLY A 26 -1.73 5.42 -2.52
N ARG A 27 -0.57 5.79 -3.08
CA ARG A 27 0.73 5.67 -2.38
C ARG A 27 0.77 6.46 -1.08
N GLU A 28 0.22 7.67 -1.10
CA GLU A 28 0.29 8.60 0.04
C GLU A 28 -0.70 8.25 1.16
N ASP A 29 -1.69 7.41 0.89
CA ASP A 29 -2.69 7.00 1.89
C ASP A 29 -2.20 5.87 2.82
N GLY A 30 -1.03 5.29 2.50
CA GLY A 30 -0.48 4.13 3.20
C GLY A 30 -1.18 2.81 2.89
N TRP A 31 -0.59 1.72 3.39
CA TRP A 31 -0.99 0.35 3.08
C TRP A 31 -1.01 -0.51 4.34
N TYR A 32 -2.01 -1.37 4.48
CA TYR A 32 -1.93 -2.51 5.39
C TYR A 32 -1.07 -3.60 4.76
N ILE A 33 -0.25 -4.25 5.59
CA ILE A 33 0.54 -5.42 5.26
C ILE A 33 -0.23 -6.63 5.79
N GLU A 34 -0.64 -7.51 4.90
CA GLU A 34 -1.44 -8.69 5.23
C GLU A 34 -0.70 -9.98 4.91
N LEU A 35 -0.90 -10.99 5.77
CA LEU A 35 -0.44 -12.35 5.53
C LEU A 35 -1.61 -13.30 5.77
N LYS A 36 -2.02 -14.05 4.74
CA LYS A 36 -3.17 -14.97 4.82
C LYS A 36 -4.45 -14.29 5.32
N GLY A 37 -4.67 -13.03 4.92
CA GLY A 37 -5.84 -12.23 5.31
C GLY A 37 -5.76 -11.60 6.71
N GLU A 38 -4.68 -11.80 7.44
CA GLU A 38 -4.45 -11.15 8.73
C GLU A 38 -3.57 -9.91 8.55
N VAL A 39 -4.00 -8.77 9.10
CA VAL A 39 -3.19 -7.53 9.12
C VAL A 39 -2.08 -7.70 10.15
N LEU A 40 -0.83 -7.54 9.72
CA LEU A 40 0.35 -7.62 10.59
C LEU A 40 0.96 -6.25 10.88
N GLY A 41 0.79 -5.32 9.95
CA GLY A 41 1.46 -4.03 10.01
C GLY A 41 0.92 -3.06 8.98
N GLU A 42 1.60 -1.92 8.89
CA GLU A 42 1.32 -0.90 7.90
C GLU A 42 2.60 -0.31 7.30
N LEU A 43 2.45 0.16 6.05
CA LEU A 43 3.39 1.01 5.35
C LEU A 43 2.85 2.42 5.34
N ILE A 44 3.62 3.35 5.90
CA ILE A 44 3.25 4.77 6.01
C ILE A 44 4.39 5.68 5.54
N GLU A 45 4.16 6.99 5.50
CA GLU A 45 5.18 7.99 5.19
C GLU A 45 5.92 7.71 3.87
N CYS A 46 5.16 7.55 2.78
CA CYS A 46 5.69 7.30 1.43
C CYS A 46 6.70 8.38 1.03
N LYS A 47 7.87 7.97 0.53
CA LYS A 47 8.83 8.86 -0.12
C LYS A 47 9.24 8.28 -1.45
N TRP A 48 9.20 9.09 -2.49
CA TRP A 48 9.75 8.68 -3.78
C TRP A 48 11.27 8.56 -3.68
N GLU A 49 11.81 7.46 -4.20
CA GLU A 49 13.24 7.19 -4.33
C GLU A 49 13.58 7.13 -5.84
N ASP A 50 14.72 6.56 -6.22
CA ASP A 50 15.09 6.43 -7.63
C ASP A 50 14.37 5.29 -8.37
N MET A 51 14.50 5.25 -9.70
CA MET A 51 14.15 4.09 -10.55
C MET A 51 12.77 3.44 -10.28
N PHE A 52 11.75 4.27 -10.01
CA PHE A 52 10.38 3.85 -9.69
C PHE A 52 10.22 3.10 -8.36
N TRP A 53 11.17 3.27 -7.44
CA TRP A 53 11.06 2.83 -6.06
C TRP A 53 10.41 3.91 -5.22
N ASP A 54 9.56 3.48 -4.31
CA ASP A 54 9.01 4.29 -3.23
C ASP A 54 9.46 3.65 -1.91
N SER A 55 9.99 4.43 -0.97
CA SER A 55 10.26 3.95 0.38
C SER A 55 9.08 4.24 1.31
N TYR A 56 8.86 3.36 2.28
CA TYR A 56 7.80 3.49 3.28
C TYR A 56 8.33 3.08 4.65
N GLU A 57 7.87 3.73 5.72
CA GLU A 57 8.09 3.21 7.07
C GLU A 57 7.24 1.98 7.32
N ILE A 58 7.81 0.96 7.96
CA ILE A 58 7.09 -0.23 8.41
C ILE A 58 6.76 -0.09 9.89
N HIS A 59 5.49 -0.26 10.24
CA HIS A 59 5.04 -0.30 11.63
C HIS A 59 4.23 -1.56 11.88
N SER A 60 4.53 -2.28 12.96
CA SER A 60 3.71 -3.41 13.39
C SER A 60 2.43 -2.91 14.06
N ILE A 61 1.30 -3.59 13.83
CA ILE A 61 0.05 -3.25 14.54
C ILE A 61 0.08 -3.71 16.01
N ALA A 62 0.89 -4.74 16.32
CA ALA A 62 1.02 -5.32 17.65
C ALA A 62 2.34 -6.09 17.79
N GLU A 63 2.82 -6.25 19.02
CA GLU A 63 4.09 -6.91 19.33
C GLU A 63 4.12 -8.39 18.88
N ASP A 64 3.00 -9.10 19.01
CA ASP A 64 2.90 -10.51 18.60
C ASP A 64 2.98 -10.70 17.07
N LYS A 65 2.76 -9.64 16.29
CA LYS A 65 2.86 -9.67 14.82
C LYS A 65 4.27 -9.40 14.31
N GLU A 66 5.14 -8.79 15.12
CA GLU A 66 6.48 -8.37 14.69
C GLU A 66 7.29 -9.52 14.12
N LYS A 67 7.26 -10.69 14.78
CA LYS A 67 8.00 -11.86 14.34
C LYS A 67 7.68 -12.26 12.89
N SER A 68 6.41 -12.23 12.51
CA SER A 68 5.98 -12.56 11.15
C SER A 68 6.17 -11.37 10.21
N LEU A 69 5.81 -10.17 10.65
CA LEU A 69 5.95 -8.96 9.85
C LEU A 69 7.39 -8.75 9.41
N PHE A 70 8.37 -9.12 10.23
CA PHE A 70 9.77 -8.87 9.96
C PHE A 70 10.59 -10.14 9.67
N ASP A 71 9.91 -11.23 9.32
CA ASP A 71 10.56 -12.41 8.74
C ASP A 71 11.07 -12.08 7.33
N THR A 72 12.40 -11.99 7.18
CA THR A 72 13.06 -11.65 5.92
C THR A 72 12.65 -12.59 4.78
N LYS A 73 12.42 -13.88 5.06
CA LYS A 73 12.01 -14.85 4.04
C LYS A 73 10.63 -14.54 3.48
N LEU A 74 9.72 -13.97 4.26
CA LEU A 74 8.39 -13.62 3.77
C LEU A 74 8.46 -12.43 2.81
N TRP A 75 9.32 -11.45 3.09
CA TRP A 75 9.60 -10.33 2.19
C TRP A 75 10.30 -10.77 0.92
N ASP A 76 11.38 -11.55 1.03
CA ASP A 76 12.17 -12.01 -0.11
C ASP A 76 11.36 -12.90 -1.06
N ASN A 77 10.41 -13.69 -0.51
CA ASN A 77 9.50 -14.52 -1.29
C ASN A 77 8.20 -13.80 -1.69
N ASN A 78 8.09 -12.49 -1.45
CA ASN A 78 6.92 -11.66 -1.74
C ASN A 78 5.59 -12.30 -1.29
N ARG A 79 5.51 -12.70 -0.01
CA ARG A 79 4.37 -13.44 0.55
C ARG A 79 3.28 -12.56 1.15
N PHE A 80 3.51 -11.25 1.22
CA PHE A 80 2.56 -10.30 1.77
C PHE A 80 1.62 -9.74 0.70
N ASP A 81 0.39 -9.51 1.12
CA ASP A 81 -0.58 -8.72 0.36
C ASP A 81 -0.61 -7.29 0.91
N PHE A 82 -0.78 -6.31 0.03
CA PHE A 82 -0.80 -4.90 0.43
C PHE A 82 -2.14 -4.27 0.09
N ARG A 83 -2.91 -3.92 1.12
CA ARG A 83 -4.24 -3.32 0.97
C ARG A 83 -4.18 -1.83 1.27
N ASN A 84 -4.58 -1.00 0.31
CA ASN A 84 -4.61 0.44 0.51
C ASN A 84 -5.58 0.84 1.63
N LYS A 85 -5.15 1.70 2.54
CA LYS A 85 -5.93 2.06 3.74
C LYS A 85 -7.19 2.86 3.40
N LYS A 86 -7.15 3.69 2.35
CA LYS A 86 -8.25 4.58 1.98
C LYS A 86 -9.26 3.93 1.03
N PHE A 87 -8.77 3.30 -0.03
CA PHE A 87 -9.61 2.75 -1.10
C PHE A 87 -9.99 1.28 -0.90
N ASN A 88 -9.32 0.58 0.02
CA ASN A 88 -9.55 -0.84 0.32
C ASN A 88 -9.25 -1.79 -0.86
N ASN A 89 -8.40 -1.35 -1.80
CA ASN A 89 -7.93 -2.12 -2.94
C ASN A 89 -6.55 -2.73 -2.66
N TYR A 90 -6.28 -3.90 -3.24
CA TYR A 90 -4.96 -4.54 -3.17
C TYR A 90 -4.04 -4.10 -4.31
N ALA A 91 -2.75 -3.89 -3.99
CA ALA A 91 -1.70 -3.66 -4.98
C ALA A 91 -1.25 -4.98 -5.62
N LYS A 92 -1.76 -5.29 -6.82
CA LYS A 92 -1.52 -6.57 -7.52
C LYS A 92 -0.08 -6.83 -7.96
N PHE A 93 0.71 -5.76 -8.10
CA PHE A 93 2.07 -5.83 -8.64
C PHE A 93 3.10 -5.35 -7.62
N ALA A 94 2.72 -5.33 -6.34
CA ALA A 94 3.62 -4.95 -5.26
C ALA A 94 4.82 -5.89 -5.23
N PHE A 95 6.01 -5.29 -5.12
CA PHE A 95 7.27 -5.99 -5.12
C PHE A 95 8.24 -5.30 -4.14
N PRO A 96 8.65 -5.95 -3.05
CA PRO A 96 9.63 -5.41 -2.11
C PRO A 96 11.05 -5.55 -2.65
N SER A 97 11.97 -4.68 -2.21
CA SER A 97 13.41 -4.87 -2.45
C SER A 97 14.06 -5.96 -1.60
N GLY A 98 13.28 -6.67 -0.78
CA GLY A 98 13.76 -7.49 0.34
C GLY A 98 14.05 -6.68 1.60
N ILE A 99 14.15 -7.35 2.74
CA ILE A 99 14.66 -6.80 4.01
C ILE A 99 16.01 -7.47 4.27
N HIS A 100 17.09 -6.69 4.30
CA HIS A 100 18.40 -7.23 4.66
C HIS A 100 18.50 -7.48 6.17
N GLU A 101 19.17 -8.58 6.57
CA GLU A 101 19.33 -9.02 7.97
C GLU A 101 19.97 -7.96 8.90
N ASN A 102 20.65 -6.96 8.33
CA ASN A 102 21.25 -5.85 9.06
C ASN A 102 20.30 -4.67 9.33
N ILE A 103 19.06 -4.73 8.83
CA ILE A 103 18.00 -3.81 9.21
C ILE A 103 17.52 -4.31 10.58
N THR A 104 18.00 -3.70 11.66
CA THR A 104 17.64 -4.03 13.04
C THR A 104 16.17 -3.70 13.29
N ILE A 105 15.28 -4.63 12.95
CA ILE A 105 13.82 -4.53 12.97
C ILE A 105 13.30 -3.67 14.13
N GLY A 106 12.71 -2.51 13.81
CA GLY A 106 12.19 -1.56 14.81
C GLY A 106 11.44 -0.36 14.20
N LYS A 107 10.84 0.47 15.08
CA LYS A 107 10.09 1.68 14.70
C LYS A 107 10.91 2.65 13.83
N GLY A 108 10.30 3.14 12.75
CA GLY A 108 10.89 4.15 11.85
C GLY A 108 11.80 3.59 10.76
N GLN A 109 11.88 2.26 10.62
CA GLN A 109 12.61 1.64 9.52
C GLN A 109 11.83 1.65 8.23
N ARG A 110 12.56 1.73 7.11
CA ARG A 110 11.98 1.89 5.79
C ARG A 110 12.26 0.69 4.89
N ILE A 111 11.26 0.31 4.10
CA ILE A 111 11.40 -0.65 3.02
C ILE A 111 11.16 0.04 1.68
N ARG A 112 11.95 -0.34 0.67
CA ARG A 112 11.72 0.08 -0.71
C ARG A 112 10.77 -0.88 -1.37
N MET A 113 9.74 -0.32 -2.00
CA MET A 113 8.67 -1.03 -2.66
C MET A 113 8.52 -0.51 -4.08
N ARG A 114 8.17 -1.40 -4.99
CA ARG A 114 7.71 -1.07 -6.33
C ARG A 114 6.31 -1.61 -6.51
N GLY A 115 5.50 -0.97 -7.36
CA GLY A 115 4.17 -1.50 -7.67
C GLY A 115 3.09 -1.26 -6.62
N LEU A 116 3.38 -0.49 -5.55
CA LEU A 116 2.38 -0.08 -4.56
C LEU A 116 1.51 1.06 -5.08
N TYR A 117 0.62 0.76 -6.02
CA TYR A 117 -0.37 1.69 -6.50
C TYR A 117 -1.64 0.94 -6.93
N ILE A 118 -2.77 1.64 -6.87
CA ILE A 118 -4.03 1.10 -7.33
C ILE A 118 -4.15 1.39 -8.83
N LEU A 119 -4.69 0.45 -9.61
CA LEU A 119 -4.94 0.63 -11.05
C LEU A 119 -6.28 1.31 -11.33
N LYS A 120 -7.28 1.02 -10.49
CA LYS A 120 -8.62 1.57 -10.56
C LYS A 120 -9.22 1.62 -9.14
N PRO A 121 -9.62 2.81 -8.66
CA PRO A 121 -10.20 2.99 -7.32
C PRO A 121 -11.65 2.50 -7.23
#